data_AF-A0A377J8G6-F1
#
_entry.id   AF-A0A377J8G6-F1
#
_cell.length_a   1.000
_cell.length_b   1.000
_cell.length_c   1.000
_cell.angle_alpha   90.00
_cell.angle_beta   90.00
_cell.angle_gamma   90.00
#
_symmetry.space_group_name_H-M   'P 1'
#
loop_
_entity.id
_entity.type
_entity.pdbx_description
1 polymer ?
#
loop_
_entity_poly.entity_id
_entity_poly.type
_entity_poly.pdbx_seq_one_letter_code
_entity_poly.pdbx_strand_id
1 'polypeptide(L)'
;MYSDDSYFYTLDLTDNFTQFRNTISTFYPDYGTASYEGIIEAAKIVNNGENIRKLIIVLSDGEDSINENNPYDNRYPGFIAPLIYQSGLCQNIINDLESKEINGRNVEAKIFVIGFGYDLEKNPGLKICAGEENVQSADSYQEIFDTVLQLISEEVGHLYYRHYDQTENS
;
A
#
# COMPACT_ATOMS: atom_id res chain seq x y z
N MET A 1 26.30 -18.72 -12.95
CA MET A 1 26.12 -17.48 -12.19
C MET A 1 24.91 -16.81 -12.81
N TYR A 2 23.72 -17.15 -12.33
CA TYR A 2 22.49 -16.47 -12.74
C TYR A 2 22.46 -15.16 -11.94
N SER A 3 22.38 -14.01 -12.62
CA SER A 3 22.13 -12.75 -11.95
C SER A 3 20.67 -12.76 -11.51
N ASP A 4 20.46 -12.80 -10.21
CA ASP A 4 19.15 -12.78 -9.53
C ASP A 4 18.71 -11.31 -9.41
N ASP A 5 18.68 -10.60 -10.55
CA ASP A 5 18.37 -9.17 -10.58
C ASP A 5 16.85 -9.02 -10.69
N SER A 6 16.18 -8.75 -9.57
CA SER A 6 14.79 -8.33 -9.57
C SER A 6 14.68 -6.86 -10.00
N TYR A 7 13.73 -6.57 -10.89
CA TYR A 7 13.49 -5.20 -11.36
C TYR A 7 12.22 -4.65 -10.72
N PHE A 8 12.40 -3.73 -9.78
CA PHE A 8 11.34 -2.94 -9.19
C PHE A 8 11.57 -1.45 -9.44
N TYR A 9 10.50 -0.68 -9.41
CA TYR A 9 10.53 0.75 -9.67
C TYR A 9 9.94 1.48 -8.48
N THR A 10 10.66 2.46 -7.98
CA THR A 10 10.16 3.43 -7.02
C THR A 10 10.01 4.78 -7.70
N LEU A 11 8.96 5.50 -7.32
CA LEU A 11 8.73 6.87 -7.75
C LEU A 11 8.51 7.71 -6.50
N ASP A 12 9.37 8.69 -6.30
CA ASP A 12 9.21 9.65 -5.21
C ASP A 12 7.91 10.45 -5.37
N LEU A 13 7.49 11.10 -4.28
CA LEU A 13 6.35 12.01 -4.30
C LEU A 13 6.58 13.10 -5.35
N THR A 14 5.60 13.26 -6.24
CA THR A 14 5.70 14.17 -7.37
C THR A 14 4.33 14.77 -7.70
N ASP A 15 4.33 16.03 -8.10
CA ASP A 15 3.20 16.72 -8.73
C ASP A 15 3.30 16.67 -10.27
N ASN A 16 4.42 16.18 -10.81
CA ASN A 16 4.64 16.03 -12.24
C ASN A 16 3.89 14.81 -12.77
N PHE A 17 2.60 15.00 -13.04
CA PHE A 17 1.72 13.96 -13.56
C PHE A 17 2.20 13.36 -14.88
N THR A 18 2.90 14.14 -15.72
CA THR A 18 3.43 13.62 -16.99
C THR A 18 4.55 12.62 -16.74
N GLN A 19 5.51 12.96 -15.87
CA GLN A 19 6.57 12.04 -15.48
C GLN A 19 6.01 10.80 -14.79
N PHE A 20 5.07 10.97 -13.86
CA PHE A 20 4.37 9.87 -13.21
C PHE A 20 3.78 8.90 -14.25
N ARG A 21 2.98 9.41 -15.20
CA ARG A 21 2.36 8.57 -16.23
C ARG A 21 3.37 7.90 -17.15
N ASN A 22 4.45 8.58 -17.49
CA ASN A 22 5.50 8.00 -18.33
C ASN A 22 6.23 6.86 -17.62
N THR A 23 6.59 7.03 -16.35
CA THR A 23 7.21 5.95 -15.56
C THR A 23 6.30 4.73 -15.50
N ILE A 24 5.02 4.92 -15.18
CA ILE A 24 4.04 3.83 -15.10
C ILE A 24 3.82 3.15 -16.47
N SER A 25 3.75 3.91 -17.58
CA SER A 25 3.51 3.32 -18.90
C SER A 25 4.69 2.51 -19.44
N THR A 26 5.91 2.78 -18.95
CA THR A 26 7.13 2.03 -19.29
C THR A 26 7.50 0.97 -18.27
N PHE A 27 6.73 0.86 -17.18
CA PHE A 27 7.02 -0.09 -16.10
C PHE A 27 6.86 -1.52 -16.60
N TYR A 28 7.93 -2.31 -16.44
CA TYR A 28 7.93 -3.74 -16.69
C TYR A 28 8.60 -4.43 -15.50
N PRO A 29 7.81 -5.01 -14.57
CA PRO A 29 8.38 -5.81 -13.49
C PRO A 29 8.92 -7.12 -14.06
N ASP A 30 9.98 -7.63 -13.45
CA ASP A 30 10.50 -8.96 -13.75
C ASP A 30 10.84 -9.66 -12.42
N TYR A 31 10.73 -10.99 -12.43
CA TYR A 31 10.94 -11.90 -11.31
C TYR A 31 9.79 -12.02 -10.30
N GLY A 32 10.11 -12.45 -9.07
CA GLY A 32 9.15 -12.81 -8.02
C GLY A 32 8.48 -11.64 -7.31
N THR A 33 7.41 -11.94 -6.58
CA THR A 33 6.58 -11.01 -5.80
C THR A 33 7.03 -11.01 -4.34
N ALA A 34 7.34 -9.83 -3.80
CA ALA A 34 7.62 -9.60 -2.38
C ALA A 34 6.84 -8.36 -1.89
N SER A 35 5.56 -8.55 -1.63
CA SER A 35 4.60 -7.47 -1.34
C SER A 35 5.01 -6.64 -0.13
N TYR A 36 5.62 -7.26 0.89
CA TYR A 36 6.09 -6.55 2.09
C TYR A 36 7.19 -5.52 1.79
N GLU A 37 8.05 -5.78 0.80
CA GLU A 37 9.11 -4.84 0.40
C GLU A 37 8.49 -3.60 -0.24
N GLY A 38 7.51 -3.81 -1.12
CA GLY A 38 6.73 -2.72 -1.73
C GLY A 38 6.01 -1.87 -0.68
N ILE A 39 5.42 -2.49 0.35
CA ILE A 39 4.77 -1.77 1.45
C ILE A 39 5.77 -0.96 2.27
N ILE A 40 6.94 -1.53 2.59
CA ILE A 40 8.00 -0.83 3.33
C ILE A 40 8.53 0.36 2.52
N GLU A 41 8.77 0.21 1.22
CA GLU A 41 9.23 1.31 0.38
C GLU A 41 8.16 2.40 0.22
N ALA A 42 6.89 2.01 0.03
CA ALA A 42 5.78 2.96 0.01
C ALA A 42 5.68 3.74 1.33
N ALA A 43 5.88 3.07 2.47
CA ALA A 43 5.91 3.69 3.78
C ALA A 43 7.02 4.74 3.88
N LYS A 44 8.24 4.45 3.40
CA LYS A 44 9.34 5.44 3.38
C LYS A 44 9.01 6.64 2.50
N ILE A 45 8.45 6.42 1.32
CA ILE A 45 8.08 7.49 0.38
C ILE A 45 7.01 8.39 1.00
N VAL A 46 5.92 7.81 1.50
CA VAL A 46 4.79 8.58 2.05
C VAL A 46 5.16 9.33 3.34
N ASN A 47 6.10 8.78 4.12
CA ASN A 47 6.66 9.37 5.32
C ASN A 47 7.40 10.69 5.08
N ASN A 48 7.91 10.90 3.86
CA ASN A 48 8.59 12.14 3.44
C ASN A 48 7.63 13.23 2.94
N GLY A 49 6.34 12.91 2.77
CA GLY A 49 5.36 13.88 2.28
C GLY A 49 4.86 14.85 3.35
N GLU A 50 4.33 15.98 2.91
CA GLU A 50 3.77 17.03 3.80
C GLU A 50 2.24 16.93 3.98
N ASN A 51 1.57 16.02 3.25
CA ASN A 51 0.15 15.78 3.45
C ASN A 51 -0.11 15.13 4.81
N ILE A 52 -1.11 15.60 5.56
CA ILE A 52 -1.49 14.99 6.84
C ILE A 52 -2.13 13.60 6.64
N ARG A 53 -2.79 13.38 5.51
CA ARG A 53 -3.40 12.09 5.15
C ARG A 53 -2.40 11.28 4.34
N LYS A 54 -2.09 10.07 4.78
CA LYS A 54 -1.18 9.13 4.13
C LYS A 54 -1.98 7.91 3.70
N LEU A 55 -2.04 7.66 2.40
CA LEU A 55 -2.72 6.49 1.87
C LEU A 55 -1.72 5.61 1.12
N ILE A 56 -1.63 4.35 1.51
CA ILE A 56 -0.88 3.31 0.81
C ILE A 56 -1.91 2.34 0.24
N ILE A 57 -1.97 2.22 -1.09
CA ILE A 57 -2.85 1.26 -1.78
C ILE A 57 -1.99 0.15 -2.35
N VAL A 58 -2.28 -1.09 -1.99
CA VAL A 58 -1.64 -2.29 -2.53
C VAL A 58 -2.59 -2.93 -3.54
N LEU A 59 -2.15 -3.03 -4.79
CA LEU A 59 -2.84 -3.79 -5.83
C LEU A 59 -2.13 -5.14 -5.97
N SER A 60 -2.77 -6.24 -5.59
CA SER A 60 -2.12 -7.56 -5.60
C SER A 60 -3.13 -8.71 -5.66
N ASP A 61 -2.71 -9.88 -6.14
CA ASP A 61 -3.42 -11.16 -5.96
C ASP A 61 -3.10 -11.82 -4.60
N GLY A 62 -2.21 -11.18 -3.83
CA GLY A 62 -1.79 -11.58 -2.49
C GLY A 62 -0.77 -12.71 -2.45
N GLU A 63 -0.28 -13.18 -3.60
CA GLU A 63 0.64 -14.31 -3.69
C GLU A 63 2.11 -13.85 -3.79
N ASP A 64 2.79 -13.82 -2.65
CA ASP A 64 4.23 -13.64 -2.61
C ASP A 64 4.95 -14.91 -3.08
N SER A 65 6.07 -14.76 -3.79
CA SER A 65 6.74 -15.89 -4.44
C SER A 65 7.19 -16.96 -3.44
N ILE A 66 6.88 -18.21 -3.76
CA ILE A 66 7.23 -19.40 -2.96
C ILE A 66 8.21 -20.31 -3.70
N ASN A 67 8.89 -21.17 -2.95
CA ASN A 67 9.55 -22.33 -3.53
C ASN A 67 8.52 -23.46 -3.67
N GLU A 68 8.13 -23.78 -4.91
CA GLU A 68 7.15 -24.83 -5.21
C GLU A 68 7.53 -26.21 -4.64
N ASN A 69 8.83 -26.48 -4.49
CA ASN A 69 9.33 -27.75 -3.95
C ASN A 69 9.45 -27.74 -2.42
N ASN A 70 9.47 -26.56 -1.80
CA ASN A 70 9.62 -26.42 -0.35
C ASN A 70 8.99 -25.11 0.16
N PRO A 71 7.72 -25.11 0.56
CA PRO A 71 7.04 -23.90 1.05
C PRO A 71 7.64 -23.34 2.36
N TYR A 72 8.53 -24.08 3.03
CA TYR A 72 9.25 -23.64 4.24
C TYR A 72 10.64 -23.04 3.94
N ASP A 73 10.95 -22.80 2.67
CA ASP A 73 12.21 -22.19 2.27
C ASP A 73 12.23 -20.70 2.64
N ASN A 74 12.95 -20.37 3.71
CA ASN A 74 13.05 -19.01 4.24
C ASN A 74 13.80 -18.01 3.35
N ARG A 75 14.29 -18.44 2.18
CA ARG A 75 14.86 -17.58 1.16
C ARG A 75 13.78 -16.97 0.24
N TYR A 76 12.55 -17.44 0.32
CA TYR A 76 11.45 -17.00 -0.54
C TYR A 76 10.50 -16.04 0.19
N PRO A 77 10.06 -14.95 -0.47
CA PRO A 77 9.16 -13.96 0.12
C PRO A 77 7.90 -14.54 0.76
N GLY A 78 7.27 -15.53 0.11
CA GLY A 78 6.02 -16.13 0.58
C GLY A 78 6.14 -16.85 1.93
N PHE A 79 7.35 -17.26 2.34
CA PHE A 79 7.58 -17.78 3.69
C PHE A 79 7.64 -16.67 4.74
N ILE A 80 8.35 -15.57 4.44
CA ILE A 80 8.64 -14.51 5.40
C ILE A 80 7.47 -13.54 5.55
N ALA A 81 6.77 -13.21 4.46
CA ALA A 81 5.67 -12.25 4.43
C ALA A 81 4.61 -12.44 5.53
N PRO A 82 3.99 -13.63 5.70
CA PRO A 82 3.00 -13.81 6.77
C PRO A 82 3.59 -13.61 8.17
N LEU A 83 4.85 -14.00 8.40
CA LEU A 83 5.50 -13.87 9.71
C LEU A 83 5.70 -12.40 10.10
N ILE A 84 6.14 -11.57 9.16
CA ILE A 84 6.36 -10.13 9.42
C ILE A 84 5.05 -9.36 9.53
N TYR A 85 4.02 -9.71 8.76
CA TYR A 85 2.69 -9.14 8.92
C TYR A 85 2.10 -9.47 10.29
N GLN A 86 2.19 -10.73 10.73
CA GLN A 86 1.76 -11.16 12.07
C GLN A 86 2.59 -10.52 13.19
N SER A 87 3.85 -10.17 12.92
CA SER A 87 4.71 -9.44 13.86
C SER A 87 4.40 -7.94 13.95
N GLY A 88 3.36 -7.47 13.26
CA GLY A 88 2.87 -6.10 13.36
C GLY A 88 3.53 -5.11 12.41
N LEU A 89 4.15 -5.55 11.31
CA LEU A 89 4.79 -4.65 10.33
C LEU A 89 3.89 -3.47 9.94
N CYS A 90 2.66 -3.75 9.50
CA CYS A 90 1.77 -2.73 8.97
C CYS A 90 1.19 -1.84 10.08
N GLN A 91 0.91 -2.41 11.26
CA GLN A 91 0.54 -1.61 12.43
C GLN A 91 1.66 -0.67 12.86
N ASN A 92 2.92 -1.11 12.82
CA ASN A 92 4.07 -0.27 13.14
C ASN A 92 4.23 0.87 12.12
N ILE A 93 4.06 0.58 10.83
CA ILE A 93 4.06 1.61 9.78
C ILE A 93 2.98 2.67 10.06
N ILE A 94 1.75 2.25 10.33
CA ILE A 94 0.66 3.18 10.65
C ILE A 94 0.99 4.00 11.91
N ASN A 95 1.37 3.34 13.01
CA ASN A 95 1.72 4.02 14.25
C ASN A 95 2.85 5.04 14.09
N ASP A 96 3.89 4.68 13.34
CA ASP A 96 5.03 5.56 13.08
C ASP A 96 4.61 6.79 12.28
N LEU A 97 3.76 6.62 11.25
CA LEU A 97 3.22 7.72 10.47
C LEU A 97 2.32 8.63 11.33
N GLU A 98 1.39 8.06 12.08
CA GLU A 98 0.40 8.78 12.90
C GLU A 98 1.00 9.42 14.16
N SER A 99 2.21 9.01 14.56
CA SER A 99 2.97 9.66 15.64
C SER A 99 3.42 11.09 15.27
N LYS A 100 3.34 11.47 13.99
CA LYS A 100 3.79 12.76 13.48
C LYS A 100 2.69 13.80 13.51
N GLU A 101 3.13 15.05 13.60
CA GLU A 101 2.31 16.23 13.46
C GLU A 101 2.83 17.08 12.29
N ILE A 102 1.93 17.52 11.41
CA ILE A 102 2.25 18.44 10.31
C ILE A 102 1.28 19.62 10.37
N ASN A 103 1.83 20.83 10.51
CA ASN A 103 1.06 22.07 10.61
C ASN A 103 -0.01 22.05 11.72
N GLY A 104 0.32 21.56 12.92
CA GLY A 104 -0.61 21.55 14.05
C GLY A 104 -1.64 20.42 14.02
N ARG A 105 -1.53 19.48 13.06
CA ARG A 105 -2.50 18.40 12.87
C ARG A 105 -1.79 17.05 12.86
N ASN A 106 -2.36 16.10 13.59
CA ASN A 106 -1.90 14.72 13.59
C ASN A 106 -2.03 14.14 12.18
N VAL A 107 -1.04 13.34 11.81
CA VAL A 107 -1.09 12.53 10.60
C VAL A 107 -2.13 11.43 10.77
N GLU A 108 -2.90 11.17 9.71
CA GLU A 108 -3.82 10.04 9.60
C GLU A 108 -3.30 9.12 8.50
N ALA A 109 -3.11 7.84 8.79
CA ALA A 109 -2.53 6.90 7.84
C ALA A 109 -3.44 5.68 7.60
N LYS A 110 -3.46 5.19 6.36
CA LYS A 110 -4.21 3.98 6.00
C LYS A 110 -3.43 3.14 5.00
N ILE A 111 -3.45 1.83 5.20
CA ILE A 111 -3.05 0.83 4.21
C ILE A 111 -4.32 0.14 3.73
N PHE A 112 -4.54 0.13 2.42
CA PHE A 112 -5.69 -0.51 1.79
C PHE A 112 -5.22 -1.52 0.74
N VAL A 113 -5.90 -2.64 0.62
CA VAL A 113 -5.57 -3.71 -0.34
C VAL A 113 -6.73 -3.87 -1.32
N ILE A 114 -6.44 -3.75 -2.61
CA ILE A 114 -7.36 -4.09 -3.69
C ILE A 114 -6.87 -5.40 -4.32
N GLY A 115 -7.61 -6.47 -4.04
CA GLY A 115 -7.34 -7.83 -4.48
C GLY A 115 -7.86 -8.10 -5.89
N PHE A 116 -7.03 -8.54 -6.82
CA PHE A 116 -7.50 -9.08 -8.11
C PHE A 116 -7.20 -10.57 -8.20
N GLY A 117 -8.23 -11.41 -8.35
CA GLY A 117 -8.05 -12.88 -8.24
C GLY A 117 -7.56 -13.35 -6.86
N TYR A 118 -7.69 -12.48 -5.85
CA TYR A 118 -7.12 -12.68 -4.52
C TYR A 118 -7.94 -13.68 -3.69
N ASP A 119 -7.34 -14.83 -3.36
CA ASP A 119 -7.89 -15.81 -2.41
C ASP A 119 -7.44 -15.48 -0.98
N LEU A 120 -8.28 -14.73 -0.26
CA LEU A 120 -8.03 -14.25 1.11
C LEU A 120 -7.84 -15.36 2.15
N GLU A 121 -8.34 -16.57 1.86
CA GLU A 121 -8.21 -17.72 2.74
C GLU A 121 -6.90 -18.45 2.53
N LYS A 122 -6.41 -18.50 1.28
CA LYS A 122 -5.10 -19.09 0.97
C LYS A 122 -3.94 -18.15 1.30
N ASN A 123 -4.14 -16.85 1.09
CA ASN A 123 -3.07 -15.85 1.18
C ASN A 123 -3.44 -14.74 2.19
N PRO A 124 -3.52 -15.04 3.51
CA PRO A 124 -4.05 -14.10 4.50
C PRO A 124 -3.10 -12.93 4.80
N GLY A 125 -1.87 -12.91 4.27
CA GLY A 125 -0.83 -11.95 4.62
C GLY A 125 -1.24 -10.49 4.46
N LEU A 126 -1.70 -10.09 3.27
CA LEU A 126 -2.14 -8.71 3.03
C LEU A 126 -3.41 -8.36 3.79
N LYS A 127 -4.32 -9.32 4.02
CA LYS A 127 -5.47 -9.16 4.92
C LYS A 127 -5.05 -8.84 6.35
N ILE A 128 -4.06 -9.57 6.89
CA ILE A 128 -3.49 -9.31 8.22
C ILE A 128 -2.82 -7.93 8.27
N CYS A 129 -2.13 -7.54 7.19
CA CYS A 129 -1.45 -6.26 7.09
C CYS A 129 -2.43 -5.07 7.08
N ALA A 130 -3.44 -5.09 6.22
CA ALA A 130 -4.34 -3.96 6.04
C ALA A 130 -5.46 -3.90 7.11
N GLY A 131 -5.82 -5.03 7.70
CA GLY A 131 -7.06 -5.19 8.45
C GLY A 131 -8.20 -5.60 7.52
N GLU A 132 -9.09 -6.46 8.01
CA GLU A 132 -10.15 -7.11 7.22
C GLU A 132 -11.09 -6.10 6.55
N GLU A 133 -11.33 -4.96 7.21
CA GLU A 133 -12.16 -3.86 6.72
C GLU A 133 -11.50 -3.02 5.62
N ASN A 134 -10.18 -3.13 5.45
CA ASN A 134 -9.41 -2.37 4.45
C ASN A 134 -8.96 -3.24 3.26
N VAL A 135 -9.70 -4.34 3.02
CA VAL A 135 -9.48 -5.22 1.87
C VAL A 135 -10.73 -5.23 1.00
N GLN A 136 -10.55 -5.02 -0.29
CA GLN A 136 -11.61 -5.12 -1.28
C GLN A 136 -11.17 -6.02 -2.43
N SER A 137 -12.01 -6.99 -2.80
CA SER A 137 -11.83 -7.73 -4.05
C SER A 137 -12.37 -6.93 -5.23
N ALA A 138 -11.67 -6.99 -6.35
CA ALA A 138 -12.07 -6.41 -7.62
C ALA A 138 -11.95 -7.46 -8.73
N ASP A 139 -13.02 -7.63 -9.50
CA ASP A 139 -13.08 -8.57 -10.61
C ASP A 139 -12.83 -7.90 -11.97
N SER A 140 -12.73 -6.56 -11.98
CA SER A 140 -12.53 -5.77 -13.18
C SER A 140 -11.66 -4.54 -12.96
N TYR A 141 -11.03 -4.05 -14.04
CA TYR A 141 -10.31 -2.78 -14.02
C TYR A 141 -11.19 -1.61 -13.58
N GLN A 142 -12.47 -1.62 -13.97
CA GLN A 142 -13.41 -0.56 -13.61
C GLN A 142 -13.63 -0.52 -12.10
N GLU A 143 -13.78 -1.67 -11.44
CA GLU A 143 -13.90 -1.74 -9.99
C GLU A 143 -12.64 -1.23 -9.28
N ILE A 144 -11.44 -1.61 -9.75
CA ILE A 144 -10.19 -1.08 -9.20
C ILE A 144 -10.16 0.45 -9.29
N PHE A 145 -10.52 0.99 -10.47
CA PHE A 145 -10.57 2.43 -10.70
C PHE A 145 -11.57 3.13 -9.77
N ASP A 146 -12.79 2.61 -9.67
CA ASP A 146 -13.84 3.17 -8.84
C ASP A 146 -13.48 3.13 -7.35
N THR A 147 -12.88 2.04 -6.87
CA THR A 147 -12.37 1.93 -5.50
C THR A 147 -11.28 2.94 -5.22
N VAL A 148 -10.30 3.08 -6.11
CA VAL A 148 -9.22 4.07 -5.93
C VAL A 148 -9.80 5.49 -5.89
N LEU A 149 -10.76 5.81 -6.77
CA LEU A 149 -11.45 7.10 -6.74
C LEU A 149 -12.23 7.30 -5.44
N GLN A 150 -12.92 6.28 -4.95
CA GLN A 150 -13.65 6.34 -3.69
C GLN A 150 -12.70 6.61 -2.52
N LEU A 151 -11.60 5.86 -2.40
CA LEU A 151 -10.61 6.05 -1.34
C LEU A 151 -10.02 7.46 -1.37
N ILE A 152 -9.62 7.95 -2.55
CA ILE A 152 -9.12 9.32 -2.70
C ILE A 152 -10.22 10.33 -2.32
N SER A 153 -11.46 10.10 -2.74
CA SER A 153 -12.59 11.00 -2.48
C SER A 153 -13.04 10.99 -1.03
N GLU A 154 -12.94 9.88 -0.31
CA GLU A 154 -13.18 9.81 1.14
C GLU A 154 -12.11 10.64 1.87
N GLU A 155 -10.85 10.49 1.48
CA GLU A 155 -9.76 11.28 2.07
C GLU A 155 -9.87 12.77 1.75
N VAL A 156 -10.35 13.14 0.56
CA VAL A 156 -10.63 14.54 0.19
C VAL A 156 -11.95 15.03 0.81
N GLY A 157 -12.97 14.19 0.93
CA GLY A 157 -14.32 14.54 1.38
C GLY A 157 -14.37 14.90 2.86
N HIS A 158 -13.56 14.25 3.70
CA HIS A 158 -13.35 14.66 5.08
C HIS A 158 -12.69 16.05 5.22
N LEU A 159 -12.05 16.59 4.16
CA LEU A 159 -11.50 17.96 4.17
C LEU A 159 -12.61 19.02 4.20
N TYR A 160 -13.70 18.83 3.46
CA TYR A 160 -14.79 19.80 3.41
C TYR A 160 -15.52 19.89 4.74
N TYR A 161 -15.80 18.74 5.38
CA TYR A 161 -16.53 18.72 6.65
C TYR A 161 -15.76 19.45 7.78
N ARG A 162 -14.45 19.22 7.92
CA ARG A 162 -13.63 19.88 8.95
C ARG A 162 -13.44 21.39 8.72
N HIS A 163 -13.53 21.89 7.49
CA HIS A 163 -13.43 23.33 7.22
C HIS A 163 -14.66 24.11 7.68
N TYR A 164 -15.85 23.51 7.71
CA TYR A 164 -17.06 24.18 8.21
C TYR A 164 -17.03 24.39 9.74
N ASP A 165 -16.56 23.40 10.50
CA ASP A 165 -16.52 23.48 11.97
C ASP A 165 -15.53 24.53 12.50
N GLN A 166 -14.56 24.98 11.69
CA GLN A 166 -13.64 26.06 12.05
C GLN A 166 -14.18 27.46 11.76
N THR A 167 -15.30 27.58 11.05
CA THR A 167 -15.91 28.89 10.72
C THR A 167 -17.07 29.31 11.61
N GLU A 168 -17.54 28.44 12.52
CA GLU A 168 -18.67 28.75 13.43
C GLU A 168 -18.25 29.16 14.85
N ASN A 169 -16.96 29.41 15.11
CA ASN A 169 -16.47 29.91 16.41
C ASN A 169 -15.58 31.17 16.27
N SER A 170 -16.05 32.17 15.50
CA SER A 170 -15.50 33.54 15.55
C SER A 170 -16.60 34.58 15.78
#